data_AF-A0A9E5GED7-F1
#
_entry.id   AF-A0A9E5GED7-F1
#
_cell.length_a   1.000
_cell.length_b   1.000
_cell.length_c   1.000
_cell.angle_alpha   90.00
_cell.angle_beta   90.00
_cell.angle_gamma   90.00
#
_symmetry.space_group_name_H-M   'P 1'
#
loop_
_entity.id
_entity.type
_entity.pdbx_description
1 polymer ?
#
loop_
_entity_poly.entity_id
_entity_poly.type
_entity_poly.pdbx_seq_one_letter_code
_entity_poly.pdbx_strand_id
1 'polypeptide(L)'
;MQALLASEYVKALLVIVGGSFVLFFVNIFLKQRIKTMEEKNQEGIKTPPLIFLRFFQRIAVPLAFLALLTIAIKIVSFNEQIQDIVKIVFSIIMTVIIVRSLNKTVELAFLRYFEHDWADSRQEKNLKPLLALVKFILWTVGVIFLLGNLGLDVSTALAGLGVGGIAVAIAAQGILGDLFSYLVIFFDK
;
A
#
# COMPACT_ATOMS: atom_id res chain seq x y z
N MET A 1 -21.43 31.78 -24.20
CA MET A 1 -21.48 30.47 -23.49
C MET A 1 -20.28 29.58 -23.84
N GLN A 2 -19.94 29.35 -25.11
CA GLN A 2 -18.77 28.53 -25.51
C GLN A 2 -17.39 29.10 -25.06
N ALA A 3 -17.22 30.42 -25.03
CA ALA A 3 -15.97 31.05 -24.58
C ALA A 3 -15.69 30.91 -23.07
N LEU A 4 -16.73 30.79 -22.23
CA LEU A 4 -16.59 30.55 -20.79
C LEU A 4 -16.12 29.12 -20.52
N LEU A 5 -16.73 28.14 -21.19
CA LEU A 5 -16.32 26.73 -21.12
C LEU A 5 -14.87 26.54 -21.56
N ALA A 6 -14.45 27.13 -22.68
CA ALA A 6 -13.06 27.06 -23.15
C ALA A 6 -12.06 27.58 -22.09
N SER A 7 -12.43 28.62 -21.35
CA SER A 7 -11.60 29.18 -20.28
C SER A 7 -11.47 28.26 -19.05
N GLU A 8 -12.51 27.48 -18.74
CA GLU A 8 -12.52 26.53 -17.63
C GLU A 8 -11.68 25.29 -17.96
N TYR A 9 -11.81 24.75 -19.18
CA TYR A 9 -10.98 23.63 -19.65
C TYR A 9 -9.49 23.97 -19.64
N VAL A 10 -9.13 25.18 -20.09
CA VAL A 10 -7.73 25.65 -20.07
C VAL A 10 -7.20 25.77 -18.64
N LYS A 11 -8.02 26.26 -17.69
CA LYS A 11 -7.64 26.35 -16.27
C LYS A 11 -7.41 24.98 -15.63
N ALA A 12 -8.28 23.99 -15.86
CA ALA A 12 -8.03 22.66 -15.32
C ALA A 12 -6.85 21.95 -15.98
N LEU A 13 -6.64 22.14 -17.28
CA LEU A 13 -5.50 21.57 -17.97
C LEU A 13 -4.20 22.16 -17.41
N LEU A 14 -4.17 23.46 -17.12
CA LEU A 14 -3.07 24.12 -16.40
C LEU A 14 -2.88 23.58 -14.97
N VAL A 15 -3.96 23.32 -14.22
CA VAL A 15 -3.87 22.75 -12.86
C VAL A 15 -3.36 21.32 -12.88
N ILE A 16 -3.81 20.49 -13.84
CA ILE A 16 -3.37 19.09 -13.96
C ILE A 16 -1.92 19.03 -14.43
N VAL A 17 -1.57 19.77 -15.49
CA VAL A 17 -0.21 19.77 -16.05
C VAL A 17 0.75 20.42 -15.05
N GLY A 18 0.41 21.59 -14.50
CA GLY A 18 1.21 22.27 -13.49
C GLY A 18 1.35 21.48 -12.19
N GLY A 19 0.25 20.90 -11.70
CA GLY A 19 0.25 20.06 -10.51
C GLY A 19 1.06 18.78 -10.68
N SER A 20 0.95 18.12 -11.85
CA SER A 20 1.77 16.94 -12.18
C SER A 20 3.25 17.29 -12.28
N PHE A 21 3.58 18.46 -12.84
CA PHE A 21 4.95 18.95 -12.94
C PHE A 21 5.56 19.23 -11.57
N VAL A 22 4.81 19.89 -10.68
CA VAL A 22 5.22 20.13 -9.29
C VAL A 22 5.43 18.81 -8.55
N LEU A 23 4.51 17.85 -8.68
CA LEU A 23 4.66 16.55 -8.05
C LEU A 23 5.81 15.73 -8.60
N PHE A 24 6.09 15.83 -9.90
CA PHE A 24 7.26 15.23 -10.52
C PHE A 24 8.56 15.82 -9.93
N PHE A 25 8.64 17.15 -9.83
CA PHE A 25 9.78 17.84 -9.21
C PHE A 25 9.93 17.50 -7.72
N VAL A 26 8.83 17.48 -6.97
CA VAL A 26 8.81 17.08 -5.56
C VAL A 26 9.27 15.62 -5.41
N ASN A 27 8.84 14.72 -6.30
CA ASN A 27 9.25 13.32 -6.28
C ASN A 27 10.74 13.15 -6.60
N ILE A 28 11.26 13.90 -7.58
CA ILE A 28 12.71 13.95 -7.89
C ILE A 28 13.50 14.49 -6.70
N PHE A 29 13.05 15.62 -6.14
CA PHE A 29 13.73 16.29 -5.05
C PHE A 29 13.75 15.44 -3.78
N LEU A 30 12.62 14.84 -3.41
CA LEU A 30 12.53 13.95 -2.27
C LEU A 30 13.36 12.66 -2.48
N LYS A 31 13.38 12.08 -3.70
CA LYS A 31 14.29 10.95 -4.02
C LYS A 31 15.75 11.33 -3.88
N GLN A 32 16.15 12.49 -4.38
CA GLN A 32 17.52 12.98 -4.23
C GLN A 32 17.87 13.22 -2.77
N ARG A 33 16.96 13.86 -2.00
CA ARG A 33 17.18 14.12 -0.56
C ARG A 33 17.31 12.82 0.25
N ILE A 34 16.51 11.80 -0.07
CA ILE A 34 16.61 10.48 0.55
C ILE A 34 17.93 9.80 0.19
N LYS A 35 18.35 9.88 -1.08
CA LYS A 35 19.63 9.32 -1.54
C LYS A 35 20.83 9.99 -0.85
N THR A 36 20.82 11.32 -0.74
CA THR A 36 21.88 12.07 -0.04
C THR A 36 21.91 11.78 1.46
N MET A 37 20.74 11.54 2.07
CA MET A 37 20.65 11.11 3.47
C MET A 37 21.09 9.65 3.66
N GLU A 38 20.88 8.76 2.68
CA GLU A 38 21.44 7.40 2.68
C GLU A 38 22.97 7.40 2.59
N GLU A 39 23.53 8.24 1.72
CA GLU A 39 24.99 8.35 1.53
C GLU A 39 25.69 8.91 2.78
N LYS A 40 25.07 9.87 3.50
CA LYS A 40 25.61 10.41 4.76
C LYS A 40 25.46 9.47 5.96
N ASN A 41 24.65 8.42 5.86
CA ASN A 41 24.36 7.52 6.99
C ASN A 41 25.22 6.24 7.00
N GLN A 42 26.23 6.15 6.13
CA GLN A 42 27.25 5.08 6.15
C GLN A 42 28.17 5.14 7.39
N GLU A 43 28.10 6.18 8.22
CA GLU A 43 28.90 6.34 9.45
C GLU A 43 28.18 5.88 10.75
N GLY A 44 27.15 5.04 10.66
CA GLY A 44 26.77 4.20 11.81
C GLY A 44 25.66 4.69 12.75
N ILE A 45 24.86 5.70 12.39
CA ILE A 45 23.65 6.04 13.15
C ILE A 45 22.41 5.51 12.41
N LYS A 46 21.84 4.40 12.88
CA LYS A 46 20.52 3.89 12.42
C LYS A 46 19.44 4.94 12.71
N THR A 47 19.08 5.75 11.72
CA THR A 47 18.06 6.78 11.89
C THR A 47 16.66 6.24 11.53
N PRO A 48 15.76 6.03 12.52
CA PRO A 48 14.34 5.78 12.26
C PRO A 48 13.62 6.77 11.33
N PRO A 49 13.97 8.08 11.20
CA PRO A 49 13.22 9.00 10.33
C PRO A 49 13.23 8.66 8.83
N LEU A 50 14.22 7.92 8.29
CA LEU A 50 14.29 7.64 6.85
C LEU A 50 13.19 6.69 6.33
N ILE A 51 12.75 5.75 7.17
CA ILE A 51 11.70 4.79 6.80
C ILE A 51 10.35 5.53 6.74
N PHE A 52 10.08 6.36 7.74
CA PHE A 52 8.89 7.22 7.79
C PHE A 52 8.88 8.22 6.63
N LEU A 53 10.01 8.84 6.29
CA LEU A 53 10.10 9.77 5.15
C LEU A 53 9.80 9.10 3.81
N ARG A 54 10.31 7.88 3.57
CA ARG A 54 10.01 7.11 2.36
C ARG A 54 8.54 6.70 2.29
N PHE A 55 7.98 6.27 3.42
CA PHE A 55 6.56 5.90 3.51
C PHE A 55 5.66 7.12 3.26
N PHE A 56 6.02 8.26 3.88
CA PHE A 56 5.32 9.52 3.70
C PHE A 56 5.43 10.02 2.26
N GLN A 57 6.60 10.04 1.63
CA GLN A 57 6.71 10.43 0.22
C GLN A 57 5.85 9.53 -0.70
N ARG A 58 5.85 8.21 -0.45
CA ARG A 58 5.17 7.23 -1.29
C ARG A 58 3.65 7.31 -1.18
N ILE A 59 3.13 7.84 -0.07
CA ILE A 59 1.69 8.01 0.20
C ILE A 59 1.24 9.45 -0.04
N ALA A 60 2.03 10.44 0.40
CA ALA A 60 1.74 11.86 0.28
C ALA A 60 1.79 12.35 -1.16
N VAL A 61 2.67 11.84 -2.03
CA VAL A 61 2.72 12.25 -3.44
C VAL A 61 1.43 11.82 -4.19
N PRO A 62 0.96 10.56 -4.10
CA PRO A 62 -0.34 10.18 -4.63
C PRO A 62 -1.53 10.93 -4.02
N LEU A 63 -1.52 11.20 -2.70
CA LEU A 63 -2.57 11.98 -2.02
C LEU A 63 -2.59 13.44 -2.46
N ALA A 64 -1.43 14.05 -2.66
CA ALA A 64 -1.34 15.42 -3.15
C ALA A 64 -1.80 15.50 -4.62
N PHE A 65 -1.51 14.48 -5.43
CA PHE A 65 -2.06 14.35 -6.78
C PHE A 65 -3.59 14.28 -6.75
N LEU A 66 -4.17 13.51 -5.82
CA LEU A 66 -5.61 13.48 -5.61
C LEU A 66 -6.23 14.84 -5.33
N ALA A 67 -5.64 15.56 -4.39
CA ALA A 67 -6.13 16.88 -4.01
C ALA A 67 -6.15 17.79 -5.25
N LEU A 68 -5.08 17.76 -6.05
CA LEU A 68 -5.01 18.51 -7.30
C LEU A 68 -6.05 18.06 -8.33
N LEU A 69 -6.28 16.75 -8.46
CA LEU A 69 -7.22 16.20 -9.43
C LEU A 69 -8.68 16.55 -9.06
N THR A 70 -9.03 16.45 -7.78
CA THR A 70 -10.36 16.84 -7.29
C THR A 70 -10.62 18.34 -7.46
N ILE A 71 -9.60 19.18 -7.25
CA ILE A 71 -9.69 20.63 -7.51
C ILE A 71 -9.88 20.89 -9.00
N ALA A 72 -9.10 20.24 -9.87
CA ALA A 72 -9.20 20.41 -11.31
C ALA A 72 -10.57 19.97 -11.87
N ILE A 73 -11.12 18.86 -11.37
CA ILE A 73 -12.45 18.37 -11.79
C ILE A 73 -13.56 19.35 -11.37
N LYS A 74 -13.48 19.90 -10.15
CA LYS A 74 -14.45 20.88 -9.67
C LYS A 74 -14.42 22.19 -10.46
N ILE A 75 -13.24 22.62 -10.93
CA ILE A 75 -13.07 23.85 -11.72
C ILE A 75 -13.74 23.75 -13.10
N VAL A 76 -13.76 22.57 -13.72
CA VAL A 76 -14.35 22.38 -15.06
C VAL A 76 -15.81 21.97 -15.01
N SER A 77 -16.37 21.72 -13.82
CA SER A 77 -17.75 21.22 -13.70
C SER A 77 -18.03 20.06 -14.66
N PHE A 78 -17.08 19.11 -14.75
CA PHE A 78 -17.24 17.90 -15.56
C PHE A 78 -18.51 17.16 -15.15
N ASN A 79 -19.17 16.52 -16.13
CA ASN A 79 -20.30 15.61 -15.91
C ASN A 79 -19.93 14.56 -14.84
N GLU A 80 -20.89 14.22 -13.97
CA GLU A 80 -20.70 13.32 -12.81
C GLU A 80 -20.05 11.99 -13.20
N GLN A 81 -20.38 11.47 -14.38
CA GLN A 81 -19.78 10.24 -14.93
C GLN A 81 -18.24 10.29 -15.04
N ILE A 82 -17.67 11.41 -15.48
CA ILE A 82 -16.21 11.54 -15.61
C ILE A 82 -15.57 11.65 -14.23
N GLN A 83 -16.23 12.32 -13.28
CA GLN A 83 -15.73 12.44 -11.91
C GLN A 83 -15.64 11.07 -11.25
N ASP A 84 -16.64 10.22 -11.46
CA ASP A 84 -16.68 8.89 -10.86
C ASP A 84 -15.68 7.94 -11.51
N ILE A 85 -15.53 7.97 -12.84
CA ILE A 85 -14.47 7.19 -13.52
C ILE A 85 -13.09 7.57 -12.96
N VAL A 86 -12.81 8.86 -12.79
CA VAL A 86 -11.52 9.30 -12.24
C VAL A 86 -11.33 8.85 -10.79
N LYS A 87 -12.36 8.94 -9.95
CA LYS A 87 -12.31 8.43 -8.56
C LYS A 87 -12.04 6.92 -8.54
N ILE A 88 -12.69 6.14 -9.42
CA ILE A 88 -12.53 4.69 -9.52
C ILE A 88 -11.09 4.34 -9.92
N VAL A 89 -10.61 4.90 -11.04
CA VAL A 89 -9.23 4.67 -11.54
C VAL A 89 -8.21 5.06 -10.47
N PHE A 90 -8.43 6.18 -9.80
CA PHE A 90 -7.56 6.62 -8.74
C PHE A 90 -7.56 5.65 -7.55
N SER A 91 -8.73 5.25 -7.07
CA SER A 91 -8.89 4.33 -5.94
C SER A 91 -8.15 3.01 -6.18
N ILE A 92 -8.23 2.48 -7.41
CA ILE A 92 -7.49 1.29 -7.86
C ILE A 92 -5.97 1.52 -7.75
N ILE A 93 -5.47 2.61 -8.36
CA ILE A 93 -4.04 2.92 -8.36
C ILE A 93 -3.52 3.09 -6.93
N MET A 94 -4.25 3.82 -6.07
CA MET A 94 -3.82 4.06 -4.69
C MET A 94 -3.78 2.77 -3.87
N THR A 95 -4.81 1.92 -4.01
CA THR A 95 -4.83 0.62 -3.36
C THR A 95 -3.61 -0.21 -3.74
N VAL A 96 -3.30 -0.30 -5.04
CA VAL A 96 -2.14 -1.06 -5.52
C VAL A 96 -0.83 -0.49 -4.97
N ILE A 97 -0.68 0.85 -4.94
CA ILE A 97 0.51 1.51 -4.39
C ILE A 97 0.66 1.22 -2.89
N ILE A 98 -0.40 1.36 -2.11
CA ILE A 98 -0.38 1.09 -0.65
C ILE A 98 -0.01 -0.36 -0.40
N VAL A 99 -0.73 -1.31 -1.01
CA VAL A 99 -0.52 -2.74 -0.79
C VAL A 99 0.90 -3.15 -1.21
N ARG A 100 1.39 -2.69 -2.36
CA ARG A 100 2.78 -2.94 -2.78
C ARG A 100 3.79 -2.34 -1.82
N SER A 101 3.51 -1.16 -1.28
CA SER A 101 4.39 -0.48 -0.33
C SER A 101 4.48 -1.25 0.98
N LEU A 102 3.35 -1.69 1.53
CA LEU A 102 3.29 -2.53 2.72
C LEU A 102 4.01 -3.86 2.50
N ASN A 103 3.74 -4.54 1.38
CA ASN A 103 4.43 -5.78 1.03
C ASN A 103 5.95 -5.62 0.97
N LYS A 104 6.45 -4.50 0.42
CA LYS A 104 7.88 -4.24 0.37
C LYS A 104 8.46 -3.95 1.75
N THR A 105 7.73 -3.24 2.60
CA THR A 105 8.14 -3.00 3.99
C THR A 105 8.25 -4.31 4.77
N VAL A 106 7.25 -5.19 4.66
CA VAL A 106 7.27 -6.51 5.29
C VAL A 106 8.45 -7.34 4.77
N GLU A 107 8.69 -7.36 3.47
CA GLU A 107 9.83 -8.07 2.88
C GLU A 107 11.17 -7.53 3.34
N LEU A 108 11.34 -6.21 3.43
CA LEU A 108 12.58 -5.60 3.93
C LEU A 108 12.78 -5.84 5.43
N ALA A 109 11.72 -5.79 6.22
CA ALA A 109 11.77 -6.10 7.65
C ALA A 109 12.14 -7.57 7.87
N PHE A 110 11.56 -8.46 7.05
CA PHE A 110 11.88 -9.88 7.05
C PHE A 110 13.36 -10.12 6.74
N LEU A 111 13.87 -9.57 5.63
CA LEU A 111 15.29 -9.72 5.27
C LEU A 111 16.22 -9.20 6.38
N ARG A 112 15.95 -8.02 6.96
CA ARG A 112 16.79 -7.44 8.01
C ARG A 112 16.77 -8.21 9.33
N TYR A 113 15.64 -8.80 9.69
CA TYR A 113 15.51 -9.57 10.93
C TYR A 113 16.22 -10.92 10.81
N PHE A 114 16.16 -11.56 9.65
CA PHE A 114 16.74 -12.88 9.43
C PHE A 114 18.20 -12.86 8.93
N GLU A 115 18.70 -11.77 8.34
CA GLU A 115 20.11 -11.63 7.94
C GLU A 115 21.11 -11.62 9.11
N HIS A 116 20.71 -11.22 10.32
CA HIS A 116 21.65 -11.07 11.43
C HIS A 116 21.89 -12.37 12.23
N ASP A 117 20.90 -13.25 12.33
CA ASP A 117 20.97 -14.42 13.22
C ASP A 117 21.14 -15.77 12.51
N TRP A 118 20.90 -15.87 11.18
CA TRP A 118 20.74 -17.19 10.53
C TRP A 118 21.36 -17.27 9.12
N ALA A 119 22.67 -17.48 9.05
CA ALA A 119 23.42 -17.64 7.79
C ALA A 119 23.27 -19.04 7.12
N ASP A 120 22.28 -19.86 7.53
CA ASP A 120 22.10 -21.21 6.98
C ASP A 120 20.89 -21.28 6.01
N SER A 121 21.20 -21.47 4.72
CA SER A 121 20.29 -21.46 3.56
C SER A 121 19.07 -22.40 3.64
N ARG A 122 19.05 -23.34 4.61
CA ARG A 122 17.94 -24.28 4.84
C ARG A 122 16.74 -23.65 5.55
N GLN A 123 16.96 -22.71 6.47
CA GLN A 123 15.88 -22.14 7.28
C GLN A 123 15.18 -20.96 6.58
N GLU A 124 15.86 -20.22 5.70
CA GLU A 124 15.22 -19.22 4.82
C GLU A 124 14.10 -19.84 3.97
N LYS A 125 14.28 -21.08 3.50
CA LYS A 125 13.28 -21.78 2.68
C LYS A 125 11.99 -22.07 3.45
N ASN A 126 12.08 -22.31 4.75
CA ASN A 126 10.92 -22.65 5.59
C ASN A 126 10.06 -21.42 5.95
N LEU A 127 10.62 -20.22 5.84
CA LEU A 127 9.93 -18.97 6.20
C LEU A 127 9.29 -18.26 4.99
N LYS A 128 9.71 -18.59 3.76
CA LYS A 128 9.09 -18.07 2.52
C LYS A 128 7.57 -18.30 2.45
N PRO A 129 7.01 -19.46 2.83
CA PRO A 129 5.57 -19.67 2.87
C PRO A 129 4.84 -18.70 3.82
N LEU A 130 5.44 -18.39 4.98
CA LEU A 130 4.87 -17.43 5.93
C LEU A 130 4.83 -16.02 5.33
N LEU A 131 5.91 -15.59 4.68
CA LEU A 131 5.93 -14.29 3.99
C LEU A 131 4.89 -14.24 2.86
N ALA A 132 4.70 -15.33 2.11
CA ALA A 132 3.67 -15.42 1.08
C ALA A 132 2.26 -15.30 1.66
N LEU A 133 1.98 -15.92 2.82
CA LEU A 133 0.71 -15.80 3.52
C LEU A 133 0.43 -14.35 3.96
N VAL A 134 1.41 -13.66 4.55
CA VAL A 134 1.25 -12.25 4.93
C VAL A 134 0.97 -11.37 3.70
N LYS A 135 1.70 -11.60 2.60
CA LYS A 135 1.47 -10.87 1.33
C LYS A 135 0.06 -11.13 0.78
N PHE A 136 -0.44 -12.36 0.89
CA PHE A 136 -1.80 -12.73 0.47
C PHE A 136 -2.87 -12.01 1.32
N ILE A 137 -2.70 -11.96 2.64
CA ILE A 137 -3.61 -11.24 3.55
C ILE A 137 -3.63 -9.74 3.21
N LEU A 138 -2.46 -9.12 3.00
CA LEU A 138 -2.38 -7.69 2.63
C LEU A 138 -3.11 -7.37 1.33
N TRP A 139 -3.03 -8.25 0.33
CA TRP A 139 -3.80 -8.11 -0.91
C TRP A 139 -5.30 -8.27 -0.68
N THR A 140 -5.70 -9.26 0.12
CA THR A 140 -7.09 -9.50 0.47
C THR A 140 -7.72 -8.27 1.12
N VAL A 141 -7.06 -7.71 2.14
CA VAL A 141 -7.50 -6.46 2.80
C VAL A 141 -7.51 -5.29 1.82
N GLY A 142 -6.50 -5.18 0.95
CA GLY A 142 -6.45 -4.15 -0.08
C GLY A 142 -7.64 -4.19 -1.04
N VAL A 143 -8.03 -5.37 -1.51
CA VAL A 143 -9.18 -5.55 -2.40
C VAL A 143 -10.49 -5.18 -1.68
N ILE A 144 -10.67 -5.63 -0.44
CA ILE A 144 -11.85 -5.26 0.39
C ILE A 144 -11.96 -3.73 0.52
N PHE A 145 -10.84 -3.08 0.85
CA PHE A 145 -10.80 -1.62 0.97
C PHE A 145 -11.12 -0.94 -0.36
N LEU A 146 -10.61 -1.45 -1.48
CA LEU A 146 -10.94 -0.94 -2.81
C LEU A 146 -12.44 -1.06 -3.09
N LEU A 147 -13.04 -2.23 -2.86
CA LEU A 147 -14.48 -2.44 -3.06
C LEU A 147 -15.31 -1.42 -2.28
N GLY A 148 -14.96 -1.18 -1.01
CA GLY A 148 -15.64 -0.18 -0.18
C GLY A 148 -15.49 1.25 -0.72
N ASN A 149 -14.31 1.61 -1.23
CA ASN A 149 -14.11 2.93 -1.86
C ASN A 149 -14.85 3.09 -3.21
N LEU A 150 -15.19 1.98 -3.87
CA LEU A 150 -16.00 1.99 -5.09
C LEU A 150 -17.51 2.03 -4.79
N GLY A 151 -17.90 2.08 -3.51
CA GLY A 151 -19.31 2.05 -3.08
C GLY A 151 -19.95 0.67 -3.20
N LEU A 152 -19.16 -0.38 -3.39
CA LEU A 152 -19.65 -1.76 -3.39
C LEU A 152 -19.87 -2.25 -1.96
N ASP A 153 -20.90 -3.07 -1.76
CA ASP A 153 -21.15 -3.67 -0.46
C ASP A 153 -20.06 -4.69 -0.10
N VAL A 154 -19.27 -4.31 0.90
CA VAL A 154 -18.14 -5.08 1.38
C VAL A 154 -18.59 -6.27 2.23
N SER A 155 -19.84 -6.27 2.72
CA SER A 155 -20.39 -7.33 3.57
C SER A 155 -20.34 -8.69 2.89
N THR A 156 -20.61 -8.74 1.58
CA THR A 156 -20.55 -9.98 0.79
C THR A 156 -19.11 -10.51 0.69
N ALA A 157 -18.13 -9.63 0.48
CA ALA A 157 -16.71 -10.01 0.43
C ALA A 157 -16.22 -10.50 1.80
N LEU A 158 -16.61 -9.82 2.89
CA LEU A 158 -16.30 -10.27 4.25
C LEU A 158 -16.95 -11.61 4.56
N ALA A 159 -18.21 -11.81 4.19
CA ALA A 159 -18.91 -13.08 4.40
C ALA A 159 -18.18 -14.24 3.67
N GLY A 160 -17.80 -14.04 2.42
CA GLY A 160 -17.03 -15.02 1.65
C GLY A 160 -15.67 -15.34 2.27
N LEU A 161 -14.95 -14.33 2.77
CA LEU A 161 -13.70 -14.53 3.49
C LEU A 161 -13.88 -15.22 4.85
N GLY A 162 -14.99 -14.96 5.54
CA GLY A 162 -15.35 -15.65 6.78
C GLY A 162 -15.54 -17.14 6.54
N VAL A 163 -16.36 -17.52 5.55
CA VAL A 163 -16.58 -18.93 5.16
C VAL A 163 -15.28 -19.57 4.64
N GLY A 164 -14.51 -18.85 3.83
CA GLY A 164 -13.19 -19.30 3.36
C GLY A 164 -12.20 -19.53 4.51
N GLY A 165 -12.21 -18.66 5.52
CA GLY A 165 -11.40 -18.80 6.72
C GLY A 165 -11.76 -20.04 7.54
N ILE A 166 -13.05 -20.37 7.64
CA ILE A 166 -13.51 -21.61 8.28
C ILE A 166 -12.96 -22.84 7.53
N ALA A 167 -13.01 -22.83 6.19
CA ALA A 167 -12.47 -23.92 5.39
C ALA A 167 -10.96 -24.11 5.60
N VAL A 168 -10.20 -23.00 5.66
CA VAL A 168 -8.76 -23.03 5.97
C VAL A 168 -8.51 -23.55 7.39
N ALA A 169 -9.31 -23.13 8.37
CA ALA A 169 -9.19 -23.58 9.76
C ALA A 169 -9.43 -25.10 9.89
N ILE A 170 -10.43 -25.63 9.18
CA ILE A 170 -10.69 -27.09 9.12
C ILE A 170 -9.51 -27.81 8.49
N ALA A 171 -8.98 -27.30 7.37
CA ALA A 171 -7.82 -27.91 6.71
C ALA A 171 -6.55 -27.89 7.59
N ALA A 172 -6.37 -26.85 8.41
CA ALA A 172 -5.24 -26.69 9.31
C ALA A 172 -5.45 -27.31 10.71
N GLN A 173 -6.64 -27.86 10.99
CA GLN A 173 -7.05 -28.28 12.33
C GLN A 173 -6.07 -29.26 12.98
N GLY A 174 -5.58 -30.25 12.23
CA GLY A 174 -4.61 -31.23 12.75
C GLY A 174 -3.31 -30.58 13.20
N ILE A 175 -2.75 -29.68 12.40
CA ILE A 175 -1.50 -28.97 12.70
C ILE A 175 -1.67 -28.07 13.93
N LEU A 176 -2.80 -27.37 14.02
CA LEU A 176 -3.10 -26.52 15.18
C LEU A 176 -3.27 -27.35 16.46
N GLY A 177 -3.89 -28.53 16.38
CA GLY A 177 -4.00 -29.46 17.50
C GLY A 177 -2.64 -29.86 18.06
N ASP A 178 -1.73 -30.29 17.18
CA ASP A 178 -0.37 -30.69 17.56
C ASP A 178 0.41 -29.53 18.19
N LEU A 179 0.26 -28.31 17.66
CA LEU A 179 0.86 -27.10 18.21
C LEU A 179 0.38 -26.82 19.63
N PHE A 180 -0.93 -26.91 19.89
CA PHE A 180 -1.48 -26.68 21.22
C PHE A 180 -1.05 -27.75 22.22
N SER A 181 -1.00 -29.03 21.82
CA SER A 181 -0.47 -30.10 22.66
C SER A 181 0.98 -29.83 23.08
N TYR A 182 1.82 -29.36 22.15
CA TYR A 182 3.19 -28.98 22.45
C TYR A 182 3.26 -27.79 23.45
N LEU A 183 2.46 -26.74 23.23
CA LEU A 183 2.43 -25.58 24.14
C LEU A 183 2.01 -25.97 25.56
N VAL A 184 0.98 -26.82 25.71
CA VAL A 184 0.55 -27.31 27.02
C VAL A 184 1.69 -28.04 27.72
N ILE A 185 2.37 -28.97 27.04
CA ILE A 185 3.51 -29.71 27.62
C ILE A 185 4.65 -28.76 28.01
N PHE A 186 4.91 -27.72 27.21
CA PHE A 186 5.97 -26.75 27.47
C PHE A 186 5.70 -25.92 28.74
N PHE A 187 4.45 -25.52 28.97
CA PHE A 187 4.05 -24.74 30.13
C PHE A 187 3.70 -25.58 31.37
N ASP A 188 3.53 -26.90 31.21
CA ASP A 188 3.30 -27.85 32.30
C ASP A 188 4.59 -28.26 33.03
N LYS A 189 5.77 -27.82 32.55
CA LYS A 189 7.08 -27.97 33.21
C LYS A 189 7.53 -26.69 33.88
#